data_AF-A0A1G1MLR6-F1
#
_entry.id   AF-A0A1G1MLR6-F1
#
_cell.length_a   1.000
_cell.length_b   1.000
_cell.length_c   1.000
_cell.angle_alpha   90.00
_cell.angle_beta   90.00
_cell.angle_gamma   90.00
#
_symmetry.space_group_name_H-M   'P 1'
#
loop_
_entity.id
_entity.type
_entity.pdbx_description
1 polymer ?
#
loop_
_entity_poly.entity_id
_entity_poly.type
_entity_poly.pdbx_seq_one_letter_code
_entity_poly.pdbx_strand_id
1 'polypeptide(L)'
;MKALEPDDPFELQGVILPVQDDASLREMARCFVEEFARDGWSDEQLRVMFRNPLYRGPYLVWREKGDAYIEEAIQEVRRHA
;
A
#
# COMPACT_ATOMS: atom_id res chain seq x y z
N MET A 1 6.34 -21.01 -25.42
CA MET A 1 7.00 -20.18 -24.40
C MET A 1 8.51 -20.28 -24.65
N LYS A 2 9.24 -19.17 -24.73
CA LYS A 2 10.72 -19.19 -24.90
C LYS A 2 11.32 -19.84 -23.65
N ALA A 3 12.35 -20.67 -23.83
CA ALA A 3 13.09 -21.23 -22.70
C ALA A 3 13.84 -20.10 -21.98
N LEU A 4 13.85 -20.11 -20.64
CA LEU A 4 14.69 -19.22 -19.85
C LEU A 4 16.15 -19.60 -20.12
N GLU A 5 16.90 -18.66 -20.69
CA GLU A 5 18.34 -18.80 -20.90
C GLU A 5 19.05 -18.32 -19.62
N PRO A 6 19.92 -19.13 -18.99
CA PRO A 6 20.52 -18.80 -17.69
C PRO A 6 21.29 -17.47 -17.63
N ASP A 7 21.74 -16.96 -18.78
CA ASP A 7 22.55 -15.76 -18.91
C ASP A 7 21.86 -14.67 -19.75
N ASP A 8 20.52 -14.67 -19.84
CA ASP A 8 19.79 -13.65 -20.59
C ASP A 8 19.99 -12.26 -19.94
N PRO A 9 20.72 -11.32 -20.59
CA PRO A 9 20.96 -10.00 -20.03
C PRO A 9 19.69 -9.15 -19.93
N PHE A 10 18.58 -9.60 -20.54
CA PHE A 10 17.27 -8.97 -20.47
C PHE A 10 16.32 -9.67 -19.49
N GLU A 11 16.79 -10.63 -18.69
CA GLU A 11 15.98 -11.22 -17.63
C GLU A 11 15.62 -10.17 -16.57
N LEU A 12 14.34 -10.12 -16.19
CA LEU A 12 13.89 -9.25 -15.11
C LEU A 12 14.44 -9.75 -13.77
N GLN A 13 15.43 -9.06 -13.23
CA GLN A 13 15.94 -9.31 -11.89
C GLN A 13 15.25 -8.38 -10.88
N GLY A 14 14.36 -8.96 -10.07
CA GLY A 14 13.77 -8.27 -8.93
C GLY A 14 14.64 -8.38 -7.69
N VAL A 15 14.97 -7.25 -7.06
CA VAL A 15 15.64 -7.20 -5.74
C VAL A 15 14.66 -6.62 -4.73
N ILE A 16 14.46 -7.32 -3.61
CA ILE A 16 13.65 -6.81 -2.49
C ILE A 16 14.53 -5.90 -1.65
N LEU A 17 14.17 -4.62 -1.57
CA LEU A 17 14.79 -3.68 -0.65
C LEU A 17 14.06 -3.74 0.70
N PRO A 18 14.78 -3.94 1.82
CA PRO A 18 14.20 -3.87 3.15
C PRO A 18 13.99 -2.39 3.53
N VAL A 19 12.86 -1.82 3.09
CA VAL A 19 12.51 -0.39 3.32
C VAL A 19 11.21 -0.24 4.11
N GLN A 20 10.71 -1.30 4.74
CA GLN A 20 9.45 -1.26 5.49
C GLN A 20 9.69 -0.81 6.93
N ASP A 21 10.21 0.40 7.10
CA ASP A 21 10.22 1.04 8.40
C ASP A 21 8.88 1.75 8.69
N ASP A 22 8.71 2.18 9.93
CA ASP A 22 7.47 2.81 10.39
C ASP A 22 7.14 4.10 9.63
N ALA A 23 8.17 4.83 9.18
CA ALA A 23 7.99 6.04 8.38
C ALA A 23 7.45 5.69 6.99
N SER A 24 8.02 4.68 6.33
CA SER A 24 7.63 4.23 5.00
C SER A 24 6.21 3.65 5.00
N LEU A 25 5.82 2.92 6.05
CA LEU A 25 4.45 2.43 6.22
C LEU A 25 3.45 3.58 6.42
N ARG A 26 3.85 4.65 7.13
CA ARG A 26 3.02 5.85 7.31
C ARG A 26 2.78 6.58 6.00
N GLU A 27 3.85 6.89 5.27
CA GLU A 27 3.75 7.59 3.99
C GLU A 27 2.96 6.77 2.97
N MET A 28 3.12 5.44 2.97
CA MET A 28 2.32 4.55 2.14
C MET A 28 0.83 4.61 2.48
N ALA A 29 0.48 4.49 3.77
CA ALA A 29 -0.91 4.56 4.22
C ALA A 29 -1.54 5.89 3.81
N ARG A 30 -0.85 7.00 4.11
CA ARG A 30 -1.27 8.36 3.79
C ARG A 30 -1.49 8.54 2.29
N CYS A 31 -0.52 8.14 1.46
CA CYS A 31 -0.61 8.26 0.00
C CYS A 31 -1.85 7.55 -0.54
N PHE A 32 -2.09 6.29 -0.19
CA PHE A 32 -3.29 5.59 -0.66
C PHE A 32 -4.59 6.24 -0.17
N VAL A 33 -4.66 6.64 1.09
CA VAL A 33 -5.84 7.34 1.63
C VAL A 33 -6.09 8.65 0.87
N GLU A 34 -5.06 9.47 0.66
CA GLU A 34 -5.17 10.75 -0.06
C GLU A 34 -5.69 10.57 -1.49
N GLU A 35 -5.09 9.66 -2.26
CA GLU A 35 -5.48 9.45 -3.66
C GLU A 35 -6.96 9.02 -3.76
N PHE A 36 -7.37 8.01 -3.01
CA PHE A 36 -8.74 7.50 -3.09
C PHE A 36 -9.77 8.44 -2.44
N ALA A 37 -9.39 9.19 -1.40
CA ALA A 37 -10.26 10.22 -0.83
C ALA A 37 -10.53 11.36 -1.83
N ARG A 38 -9.53 11.77 -2.62
CA ARG A 38 -9.69 12.77 -3.70
C ARG A 38 -10.60 12.26 -4.82
N ASP A 39 -10.57 10.96 -5.08
CA ASP A 39 -11.51 10.29 -6.00
C ASP A 39 -12.93 10.12 -5.43
N GLY A 40 -13.20 10.62 -4.21
CA GLY A 40 -14.52 10.64 -3.60
C GLY A 40 -14.90 9.36 -2.86
N TRP A 41 -13.93 8.49 -2.53
CA TRP A 41 -14.19 7.28 -1.76
C TRP A 41 -14.57 7.60 -0.32
N SER A 42 -15.48 6.81 0.25
CA SER A 42 -15.88 6.89 1.65
C SER A 42 -14.87 6.21 2.58
N ASP A 43 -14.92 6.56 3.87
CA ASP A 43 -14.06 5.93 4.89
C ASP A 43 -14.29 4.41 4.98
N GLU A 44 -15.53 3.94 4.75
CA GLU A 44 -15.83 2.52 4.70
C GLU A 44 -15.14 1.83 3.51
N GLN A 45 -15.19 2.45 2.32
CA GLN A 45 -14.51 1.90 1.14
C GLN A 45 -13.00 1.82 1.35
N LEU A 46 -12.41 2.84 2.00
CA LEU A 46 -11.00 2.85 2.36
C LEU A 46 -10.67 1.71 3.33
N ARG A 47 -11.43 1.53 4.42
CA ARG A 47 -11.22 0.41 5.37
C ARG A 47 -11.29 -0.95 4.67
N VAL A 48 -12.25 -1.15 3.77
CA VAL A 48 -12.39 -2.39 2.99
C VAL A 48 -11.19 -2.61 2.07
N MET A 49 -10.69 -1.56 1.41
CA MET A 49 -9.49 -1.63 0.56
C MET A 49 -8.27 -2.12 1.36
N PHE A 50 -8.03 -1.55 2.54
CA PHE A 50 -6.90 -1.95 3.40
C PHE A 50 -6.98 -3.40 3.89
N ARG A 51 -8.18 -4.00 3.95
CA ARG A 51 -8.35 -5.42 4.33
C ARG A 51 -8.34 -6.37 3.13
N ASN A 52 -8.25 -5.87 1.91
CA ASN A 52 -8.32 -6.68 0.70
C ASN A 52 -6.91 -7.04 0.19
N PRO A 53 -6.52 -8.33 0.16
CA PRO A 53 -5.17 -8.76 -0.26
C PRO A 53 -4.84 -8.47 -1.73
N LEU A 54 -5.82 -8.13 -2.56
CA LEU A 54 -5.58 -7.65 -3.92
C LEU A 54 -4.92 -6.27 -3.95
N TYR A 55 -5.11 -5.45 -2.92
CA TYR A 55 -4.45 -4.17 -2.73
C TYR A 55 -3.17 -4.36 -1.90
N ARG A 56 -2.11 -4.89 -2.51
CA ARG A 56 -0.92 -5.35 -1.76
C ARG A 56 -0.29 -4.29 -0.85
N GLY A 57 -0.22 -3.03 -1.28
CA GLY A 57 0.32 -1.93 -0.48
C GLY A 57 -0.53 -1.63 0.75
N PRO A 58 -1.81 -1.25 0.59
CA PRO A 58 -2.73 -1.05 1.71
C PRO A 58 -2.82 -2.28 2.63
N TYR A 59 -2.93 -3.47 2.05
CA TYR A 59 -3.01 -4.72 2.80
C TYR A 59 -1.76 -5.00 3.62
N LEU A 60 -0.57 -4.68 3.10
CA LEU A 60 0.67 -4.77 3.85
C LEU A 60 0.62 -3.85 5.08
N VAL A 61 0.28 -2.57 4.92
CA VAL A 61 0.17 -1.63 6.04
C VAL A 61 -0.80 -2.15 7.10
N TRP A 62 -2.00 -2.59 6.69
CA TRP A 62 -3.00 -3.12 7.62
C TRP A 62 -2.50 -4.36 8.36
N ARG A 63 -1.82 -5.28 7.66
CA ARG A 63 -1.29 -6.51 8.28
C ARG A 63 -0.22 -6.21 9.33
N GLU A 64 0.61 -5.20 9.11
CA GLU A 64 1.70 -4.83 10.03
C GLU A 64 1.23 -3.91 11.19
N LYS A 65 0.19 -3.08 10.98
CA LYS A 65 -0.21 -2.02 11.92
C LYS A 65 -1.63 -2.14 12.50
N GLY A 66 -2.51 -2.88 11.85
CA GLY A 66 -3.89 -3.12 12.30
C GLY A 66 -4.85 -1.96 12.07
N ASP A 67 -6.12 -2.18 12.43
CA ASP A 67 -7.24 -1.30 12.08
C ASP A 67 -7.15 0.11 12.69
N ALA A 68 -6.68 0.23 13.94
CA ALA A 68 -6.59 1.53 14.62
C ALA A 68 -5.65 2.50 13.88
N TYR A 69 -4.56 1.98 13.33
CA TYR A 69 -3.60 2.76 12.55
C TYR A 69 -4.21 3.23 11.22
N ILE A 70 -4.97 2.36 10.55
CA ILE A 70 -5.67 2.74 9.31
C ILE A 70 -6.71 3.82 9.58
N GLU A 71 -7.45 3.71 10.69
CA GLU A 71 -8.42 4.73 11.07
C GLU A 71 -7.74 6.08 11.33
N GLU A 72 -6.61 6.09 12.03
CA GLU A 72 -5.84 7.32 12.27
C GLU A 72 -5.40 7.96 10.95
N ALA A 73 -4.87 7.17 10.00
CA ALA A 73 -4.44 7.67 8.69
C ALA A 73 -5.61 8.25 7.88
N ILE A 74 -6.79 7.60 7.90
CA ILE A 74 -8.00 8.12 7.25
C ILE A 74 -8.38 9.47 7.86
N GLN A 75 -8.49 9.54 9.19
CA GLN A 75 -8.88 10.77 9.86
C GLN A 75 -7.85 11.90 9.70
N GLU A 76 -6.56 11.57 9.60
CA GLU A 76 -5.51 12.54 9.28
C GLU A 76 -5.74 13.21 7.94
N VAL A 77 -5.95 12.43 6.88
CA VAL A 77 -6.21 12.98 5.55
C VAL A 77 -7.51 13.79 5.53
N ARG A 78 -8.57 13.32 6.19
CA ARG A 78 -9.86 14.02 6.25
C ARG A 78 -9.80 15.39 6.93
N ARG A 79 -8.87 15.61 7.86
CA ARG A 79 -8.66 16.94 8.48
C ARG A 79 -8.04 17.95 7.52
N HIS A 80 -7.43 17.49 6.43
CA HIS A 80 -6.67 18.30 5.48
C HIS A 80 -7.26 18.34 4.07
N ALA A 81 -8.38 17.65 3.83
CA ALA A 81 -9.13 17.62 2.58
C ALA A 81 -10.30 18.62 2.63
#